data_AF-A0A519YU34-F1
#
_entry.id   AF-A0A519YU34-F1
#
_cell.length_a   1.000
_cell.length_b   1.000
_cell.length_c   1.000
_cell.angle_alpha   90.00
_cell.angle_beta   90.00
_cell.angle_gamma   90.00
#
_symmetry.space_group_name_H-M   'P 1'
#
loop_
_entity.id
_entity.type
_entity.pdbx_description
1 polymer ?
#
loop_
_entity_poly.entity_id
_entity_poly.type
_entity_poly.pdbx_seq_one_letter_code
_entity_poly.pdbx_strand_id
1 'polypeptide(L)'
;LPKDVHIIPCHSLHGPVIDTTGQKLIVIPHRTSDEAYQTMLDVLSTLKSEIVEISDYHYHDKIVADTQAVTHFGFESMGTAWKEAGFFPWENDSYNGGIDNIKILTTLRIFSSKAHIYGGLAILNPYASAQVRQYAQSESELFKLMIKEEAAEFRARLYKARDFVFDKQNKQIMLSNEIIQEFSLATDAGLRKPNSHLSLLSMVDAWSQLGINPYHNLICETPPFKLRLGIAELLFQNEDLLEESIETALFDKSIRADDLEFHSAVREWSSLIGYGDMNGYKQHFDATKLFFKDKLNHGKLQSTELLRRLDLA
;
A
#
# COMPACT_ATOMS: atom_id res chain seq x y z
N LEU A 1 22.58 -0.89 25.54
CA LEU A 1 22.30 -2.15 26.26
C LEU A 1 23.61 -2.78 26.74
N PRO A 2 23.63 -3.51 27.88
CA PRO A 2 24.81 -4.20 28.40
C PRO A 2 25.51 -5.09 27.36
N LYS A 3 26.82 -5.33 27.51
CA LYS A 3 27.63 -6.07 26.52
C LYS A 3 27.37 -7.58 26.49
N ASP A 4 26.89 -8.11 27.60
CA ASP A 4 26.61 -9.52 27.88
C ASP A 4 25.19 -9.97 27.49
N VAL A 5 24.44 -9.12 26.77
CA VAL A 5 23.07 -9.42 26.34
C VAL A 5 23.01 -9.70 24.85
N HIS A 6 22.42 -10.85 24.48
CA HIS A 6 22.11 -11.17 23.09
C HIS A 6 20.84 -10.45 22.62
N ILE A 7 20.85 -9.96 21.38
CA ILE A 7 19.73 -9.24 20.74
C ILE A 7 19.49 -9.86 19.37
N ILE A 8 18.32 -10.48 19.23
CA ILE A 8 17.86 -11.14 17.99
C ILE A 8 16.45 -10.63 17.71
N PRO A 9 16.29 -9.48 17.02
CA PRO A 9 14.97 -9.00 16.65
C PRO A 9 14.28 -9.98 15.72
N CYS A 10 12.96 -10.09 15.83
CA CYS A 10 12.12 -10.84 14.91
C CYS A 10 10.87 -10.04 14.56
N HIS A 11 10.34 -10.25 13.37
CA HIS A 11 9.14 -9.59 12.89
C HIS A 11 8.29 -10.59 12.10
N SER A 12 7.15 -10.96 12.68
CA SER A 12 6.17 -11.77 11.97
C SER A 12 5.37 -10.91 11.00
N LEU A 13 5.34 -11.28 9.71
CA LEU A 13 4.74 -10.48 8.64
C LEU A 13 3.24 -10.77 8.44
N HIS A 14 2.56 -11.19 9.50
CA HIS A 14 1.12 -11.45 9.51
C HIS A 14 0.42 -10.87 10.74
N GLY A 15 -0.90 -10.69 10.63
CA GLY A 15 -1.73 -10.24 11.75
C GLY A 15 -1.96 -11.32 12.80
N PRO A 16 -2.41 -10.95 14.02
CA PRO A 16 -2.53 -11.87 15.17
C PRO A 16 -3.61 -12.96 15.03
N VAL A 17 -4.43 -12.90 13.98
CA VAL A 17 -5.53 -13.86 13.72
C VAL A 17 -5.18 -14.89 12.65
N ILE A 18 -3.99 -14.80 12.06
CA ILE A 18 -3.52 -15.68 11.00
C ILE A 18 -2.65 -16.77 11.61
N ASP A 19 -2.83 -18.02 11.16
CA ASP A 19 -1.96 -19.14 11.51
C ASP A 19 -0.53 -18.86 11.04
N THR A 20 0.44 -19.05 11.92
CA THR A 20 1.87 -18.78 11.65
C THR A 20 2.48 -19.75 10.64
N THR A 21 1.84 -20.89 10.40
CA THR A 21 2.35 -21.97 9.54
C THR A 21 2.52 -21.48 8.10
N GLY A 22 3.75 -21.58 7.58
CA GLY A 22 4.10 -21.14 6.23
C GLY A 22 4.12 -19.63 6.02
N GLN A 23 3.80 -18.83 7.04
CA GLN A 23 3.92 -17.36 6.98
C GLN A 23 5.38 -16.94 7.19
N LYS A 24 5.78 -15.82 6.58
CA LYS A 24 7.14 -15.29 6.72
C LYS A 24 7.38 -14.71 8.12
N LEU A 25 8.50 -15.10 8.72
CA LEU A 25 9.01 -14.58 9.98
C LEU A 25 10.42 -14.06 9.76
N ILE A 26 10.61 -12.74 9.82
CA ILE A 26 11.93 -12.14 9.72
C ILE A 26 12.68 -12.37 11.03
N VAL A 27 13.95 -12.74 10.93
CA VAL A 27 14.88 -12.86 12.06
C VAL A 27 16.18 -12.13 11.73
N ILE A 28 16.69 -11.35 12.68
CA ILE A 28 17.87 -10.49 12.49
C ILE A 28 18.94 -10.84 13.53
N PRO A 29 20.09 -11.43 13.14
CA PRO A 29 21.16 -11.77 14.07
C PRO A 29 22.01 -10.54 14.44
N HIS A 30 21.43 -9.55 15.12
CA HIS A 30 22.08 -8.24 15.35
C HIS A 30 23.26 -8.29 16.33
N ARG A 31 23.06 -8.86 17.53
CA ARG A 31 24.10 -8.97 18.56
C ARG A 31 23.96 -10.30 19.27
N THR A 32 24.44 -11.36 18.66
CA THR A 32 24.25 -12.73 19.16
C THR A 32 25.52 -13.57 19.00
N SER A 33 25.66 -14.63 19.79
CA SER A 33 26.54 -15.76 19.46
C SER A 33 25.75 -16.78 18.64
N ASP A 34 26.46 -17.71 17.99
CA ASP A 34 25.84 -18.80 17.23
C ASP A 34 24.95 -19.69 18.12
N GLU A 35 25.38 -19.95 19.37
CA GLU A 35 24.62 -20.75 20.34
C GLU A 35 23.30 -20.08 20.74
N ALA A 36 23.34 -18.78 21.07
CA ALA A 36 22.14 -18.02 21.39
C ALA A 36 21.23 -17.88 20.16
N TYR A 37 21.80 -17.75 18.97
CA TYR A 37 21.03 -17.68 17.73
C TYR A 37 20.32 -18.98 17.44
N GLN A 38 21.02 -20.12 17.51
CA GLN A 38 20.42 -21.43 17.33
C GLN A 38 19.31 -21.70 18.36
N THR A 39 19.53 -21.32 19.63
CA THR A 39 18.50 -21.42 20.67
C THR A 39 17.25 -20.63 20.30
N MET A 40 17.40 -19.42 19.78
CA MET A 40 16.27 -18.61 19.31
C MET A 40 15.58 -19.26 18.11
N LEU A 41 16.33 -19.77 17.13
CA LEU A 41 15.77 -20.48 15.97
C LEU A 41 14.98 -21.72 16.39
N ASP A 42 15.48 -22.49 17.35
CA ASP A 42 14.77 -23.67 17.88
C ASP A 42 13.42 -23.26 18.50
N VAL A 43 13.38 -22.17 19.26
CA VAL A 43 12.13 -21.61 19.81
C VAL A 43 11.19 -21.15 18.69
N LEU A 44 11.69 -20.37 17.73
CA LEU A 44 10.88 -19.83 16.64
C LEU A 44 10.37 -20.92 15.68
N SER A 45 11.11 -22.03 15.53
CA SER A 45 10.70 -23.17 14.69
C SER A 45 9.36 -23.78 15.10
N THR A 46 8.98 -23.65 16.38
CA THR A 46 7.68 -24.13 16.88
C THR A 46 6.49 -23.44 16.24
N LEU A 47 6.68 -22.24 15.67
CA LEU A 47 5.67 -21.48 14.94
C LEU A 47 5.40 -22.04 13.54
N LYS A 48 6.30 -22.90 13.01
CA LYS A 48 6.24 -23.43 11.64
C LYS A 48 6.18 -22.35 10.55
N SER A 49 6.65 -21.15 10.88
CA SER A 49 6.81 -20.05 9.94
C SER A 49 8.00 -20.30 9.01
N GLU A 50 7.95 -19.70 7.82
CA GLU A 50 9.11 -19.59 6.95
C GLU A 50 10.07 -18.54 7.55
N ILE A 51 11.15 -19.00 8.16
CA ILE A 51 12.16 -18.10 8.75
C ILE A 51 12.98 -17.49 7.62
N VAL A 52 12.95 -16.16 7.53
CA VAL A 52 13.74 -15.37 6.58
C VAL A 52 14.76 -14.57 7.38
N GLU A 53 16.03 -14.89 7.21
CA GLU A 53 17.10 -14.16 7.87
C GLU A 53 17.44 -12.87 7.11
N ILE A 54 17.50 -11.76 7.84
CA ILE A 54 18.01 -10.49 7.34
C ILE A 54 19.21 -10.07 8.18
N SER A 55 20.33 -9.80 7.53
CA SER A 55 21.59 -9.53 8.20
C SER A 55 21.62 -8.21 8.99
N ASP A 56 20.79 -7.23 8.61
CA ASP A 56 20.83 -5.89 9.18
C ASP A 56 19.43 -5.27 9.35
N TYR A 57 19.18 -4.72 10.54
CA TYR A 57 17.89 -4.11 10.86
C TYR A 57 17.64 -2.83 10.07
N HIS A 58 18.68 -2.10 9.65
CA HIS A 58 18.49 -0.96 8.76
C HIS A 58 17.97 -1.38 7.38
N TYR A 59 18.45 -2.52 6.86
CA TYR A 59 17.94 -3.06 5.60
C TYR A 59 16.48 -3.49 5.73
N HIS A 60 16.13 -4.20 6.81
CA HIS A 60 14.74 -4.52 7.15
C HIS A 60 13.86 -3.27 7.21
N ASP A 61 14.25 -2.26 8.00
CA ASP A 61 13.44 -1.07 8.22
C ASP A 61 13.27 -0.26 6.92
N LYS A 62 14.27 -0.25 6.04
CA LYS A 62 14.18 0.37 4.71
C LYS A 62 13.17 -0.34 3.81
N ILE A 63 13.11 -1.68 3.86
CA ILE A 63 12.10 -2.45 3.13
C ILE A 63 10.72 -2.19 3.71
N VAL A 64 10.56 -2.26 5.03
CA VAL A 64 9.27 -2.08 5.72
C VAL A 64 8.73 -0.64 5.57
N ALA A 65 9.60 0.35 5.42
CA ALA A 65 9.19 1.71 5.05
C ALA A 65 8.40 1.72 3.73
N ASP A 66 8.88 0.97 2.74
CA ASP A 66 8.23 0.89 1.42
C ASP A 66 7.02 -0.04 1.45
N THR A 67 7.21 -1.27 1.91
CA THR A 67 6.17 -2.30 1.84
C THR A 67 5.01 -2.04 2.79
N GLN A 68 5.25 -1.41 3.94
CA GLN A 68 4.22 -1.17 4.94
C GLN A 68 3.90 0.31 5.10
N ALA A 69 4.85 1.17 5.46
CA ALA A 69 4.53 2.54 5.81
C ALA A 69 3.93 3.32 4.62
N VAL A 70 4.56 3.28 3.45
CA VAL A 70 4.06 3.96 2.23
C VAL A 70 2.78 3.28 1.70
N THR A 71 2.66 1.96 1.85
CA THR A 71 1.42 1.22 1.54
C THR A 71 0.24 1.73 2.36
N HIS A 72 0.37 1.76 3.68
CA HIS A 72 -0.68 2.23 4.56
C HIS A 72 -1.00 3.71 4.32
N PHE A 73 0.02 4.55 4.21
CA PHE A 73 -0.11 5.97 3.88
C PHE A 73 -0.97 6.21 2.62
N GLY A 74 -0.75 5.42 1.56
CA GLY A 74 -1.53 5.53 0.33
C GLY A 74 -3.02 5.24 0.54
N PHE A 75 -3.35 4.15 1.24
CA PHE A 75 -4.74 3.77 1.52
C PHE A 75 -5.41 4.64 2.58
N GLU A 76 -4.66 5.14 3.57
CA GLU A 76 -5.15 6.12 4.55
C GLU A 76 -5.53 7.44 3.86
N SER A 77 -4.72 7.86 2.88
CA SER A 77 -5.03 9.01 2.04
C SER A 77 -6.29 8.78 1.20
N MET A 78 -6.46 7.60 0.58
CA MET A 78 -7.70 7.26 -0.15
C MET A 78 -8.94 7.30 0.74
N GLY A 79 -8.89 6.66 1.93
CA GLY A 79 -10.03 6.64 2.84
C GLY A 79 -10.38 8.03 3.36
N THR A 80 -9.39 8.87 3.59
CA THR A 80 -9.60 10.26 4.01
C THR A 80 -10.21 11.08 2.88
N ALA A 81 -9.75 10.91 1.64
CA ALA A 81 -10.33 11.56 0.47
C ALA A 81 -11.82 11.23 0.32
N TRP A 82 -12.21 9.95 0.44
CA TRP A 82 -13.62 9.56 0.39
C TRP A 82 -14.46 10.15 1.53
N LYS A 83 -13.88 10.24 2.73
CA LYS A 83 -14.53 10.89 3.88
C LYS A 83 -14.78 12.37 3.60
N GLU A 84 -13.79 13.11 3.11
CA GLU A 84 -13.92 14.54 2.83
C GLU A 84 -14.84 14.81 1.63
N ALA A 85 -14.82 13.93 0.62
CA ALA A 85 -15.78 13.96 -0.49
C ALA A 85 -17.23 13.68 -0.06
N GLY A 86 -17.42 13.05 1.11
CA GLY A 86 -18.73 12.86 1.72
C GLY A 86 -19.57 11.72 1.15
N PHE A 87 -18.96 10.80 0.39
CA PHE A 87 -19.64 9.63 -0.19
C PHE A 87 -18.83 8.35 0.00
N PHE A 88 -19.49 7.19 -0.04
CA PHE A 88 -18.77 5.92 -0.05
C PHE A 88 -18.37 5.53 -1.48
N PRO A 89 -17.17 4.97 -1.70
CA PRO A 89 -16.68 4.72 -3.06
C PRO A 89 -17.60 3.81 -3.89
N TRP A 90 -18.27 2.82 -3.30
CA TRP A 90 -19.24 1.95 -3.99
C TRP A 90 -20.57 2.65 -4.37
N GLU A 91 -20.74 3.92 -4.03
CA GLU A 91 -21.88 4.77 -4.43
C GLU A 91 -21.54 5.64 -5.64
N ASN A 92 -20.30 5.57 -6.16
CA ASN A 92 -19.80 6.36 -7.28
C ASN A 92 -19.25 5.45 -8.38
N ASP A 93 -19.78 5.59 -9.60
CA ASP A 93 -19.47 4.73 -10.75
C ASP A 93 -18.00 4.71 -11.15
N SER A 94 -17.24 5.74 -10.76
CA SER A 94 -15.80 5.84 -11.02
C SER A 94 -14.99 4.85 -10.19
N TYR A 95 -15.56 4.25 -9.14
CA TYR A 95 -14.92 3.22 -8.32
C TYR A 95 -15.56 1.84 -8.52
N ASN A 96 -16.39 1.68 -9.56
CA ASN A 96 -16.94 0.40 -9.95
C ASN A 96 -15.95 -0.35 -10.84
N GLY A 97 -15.15 -1.24 -10.25
CA GLY A 97 -14.22 -2.04 -11.04
C GLY A 97 -13.20 -2.82 -10.21
N GLY A 98 -12.51 -3.73 -10.87
CA GLY A 98 -11.60 -4.67 -10.22
C GLY A 98 -10.49 -4.02 -9.38
N ILE A 99 -9.78 -3.04 -9.96
CA ILE A 99 -8.71 -2.31 -9.27
C ILE A 99 -9.26 -1.57 -8.04
N ASP A 100 -10.39 -0.87 -8.18
CA ASP A 100 -10.93 -0.07 -7.09
C ASP A 100 -11.57 -0.92 -6.00
N ASN A 101 -12.16 -2.07 -6.31
CA ASN A 101 -12.63 -3.03 -5.31
C ASN A 101 -11.51 -3.46 -4.36
N ILE A 102 -10.31 -3.75 -4.90
CA ILE A 102 -9.14 -4.07 -4.10
C ILE A 102 -8.74 -2.87 -3.22
N LYS A 103 -8.73 -1.66 -3.77
CA LYS A 103 -8.41 -0.44 -3.00
C LYS A 103 -9.41 -0.22 -1.86
N ILE A 104 -10.70 -0.37 -2.12
CA ILE A 104 -11.77 -0.20 -1.15
C ILE A 104 -11.62 -1.23 -0.02
N LEU A 105 -11.53 -2.51 -0.36
CA LEU A 105 -11.41 -3.59 0.64
C LEU A 105 -10.15 -3.45 1.49
N THR A 106 -9.03 -3.07 0.88
CA THR A 106 -7.76 -2.86 1.58
C THR A 106 -7.84 -1.64 2.51
N THR A 107 -8.47 -0.55 2.05
CA THR A 107 -8.70 0.65 2.87
C THR A 107 -9.58 0.35 4.07
N LEU A 108 -10.70 -0.36 3.88
CA LEU A 108 -11.59 -0.76 4.98
C LEU A 108 -10.88 -1.68 5.97
N ARG A 109 -10.04 -2.60 5.50
CA ARG A 109 -9.18 -3.42 6.35
C ARG A 109 -8.25 -2.55 7.21
N ILE A 110 -7.60 -1.56 6.62
CA ILE A 110 -6.67 -0.68 7.33
C ILE A 110 -7.41 0.07 8.44
N PHE A 111 -8.50 0.75 8.12
CA PHE A 111 -9.32 1.49 9.10
C PHE A 111 -10.02 0.59 10.13
N SER A 112 -10.19 -0.71 9.87
CA SER A 112 -10.69 -1.67 10.87
C SER A 112 -9.70 -1.94 12.02
N SER A 113 -8.44 -1.53 11.87
CA SER A 113 -7.36 -1.75 12.84
C SER A 113 -7.15 -0.53 13.76
N LYS A 114 -6.03 -0.47 14.50
CA LYS A 114 -5.75 0.57 15.49
C LYS A 114 -4.73 1.58 14.94
N ALA A 115 -5.03 2.88 15.05
CA ALA A 115 -4.21 3.96 14.52
C ALA A 115 -2.72 3.91 14.93
N HIS A 116 -2.43 3.52 16.18
CA HIS A 116 -1.05 3.50 16.70
C HIS A 116 -0.15 2.48 16.00
N ILE A 117 -0.71 1.45 15.35
CA ILE A 117 0.06 0.47 14.59
C ILE A 117 0.67 1.18 13.37
N TYR A 118 -0.17 1.85 12.58
CA TYR A 118 0.26 2.53 11.35
C TYR A 118 1.04 3.81 11.65
N GLY A 119 0.59 4.60 12.62
CA GLY A 119 1.33 5.79 13.07
C GLY A 119 2.72 5.42 13.58
N GLY A 120 2.85 4.33 14.35
CA GLY A 120 4.15 3.82 14.80
C GLY A 120 5.06 3.44 13.63
N LEU A 121 4.54 2.70 12.65
CA LEU A 121 5.29 2.33 11.45
C LEU A 121 5.76 3.54 10.63
N ALA A 122 4.89 4.53 10.44
CA ALA A 122 5.18 5.68 9.59
C ALA A 122 6.06 6.73 10.27
N ILE A 123 5.88 6.96 11.57
CA ILE A 123 6.59 8.03 12.32
C ILE A 123 7.90 7.52 12.94
N LEU A 124 7.92 6.29 13.47
CA LEU A 124 9.11 5.78 14.18
C LEU A 124 10.14 5.14 13.25
N ASN A 125 9.75 4.77 12.02
CA ASN A 125 10.70 4.26 11.03
C ASN A 125 11.47 5.42 10.37
N PRO A 126 12.80 5.53 10.56
CA PRO A 126 13.58 6.66 10.05
C PRO A 126 13.62 6.73 8.52
N TYR A 127 13.34 5.63 7.82
CA TYR A 127 13.32 5.58 6.36
C TYR A 127 11.96 5.95 5.77
N ALA A 128 10.87 5.85 6.54
CA ALA A 128 9.51 6.09 6.05
C ALA A 128 9.27 7.56 5.69
N SER A 129 9.77 8.50 6.49
CA SER A 129 9.55 9.95 6.25
C SER A 129 10.03 10.39 4.87
N ALA A 130 11.20 9.91 4.42
CA ALA A 130 11.75 10.25 3.11
C ALA A 130 10.88 9.68 1.97
N GLN A 131 10.43 8.44 2.09
CA GLN A 131 9.62 7.79 1.07
C GLN A 131 8.20 8.37 1.00
N VAL A 132 7.58 8.65 2.15
CA VAL A 132 6.27 9.34 2.23
C VAL A 132 6.35 10.73 1.62
N ARG A 133 7.43 11.47 1.87
CA ARG A 133 7.66 12.79 1.25
C ARG A 133 7.79 12.67 -0.26
N GLN A 134 8.55 11.70 -0.75
CA GLN A 134 8.70 11.49 -2.19
C GLN A 134 7.38 11.08 -2.84
N TYR A 135 6.58 10.22 -2.20
CA TYR A 135 5.24 9.90 -2.68
C TYR A 135 4.38 11.17 -2.81
N ALA A 136 4.33 11.99 -1.76
CA ALA A 136 3.55 13.22 -1.77
C ALA A 136 4.07 14.25 -2.80
N GLN A 137 5.37 14.23 -3.10
CA GLN A 137 5.94 15.04 -4.17
C GLN A 137 5.55 14.51 -5.55
N SER A 138 5.69 13.21 -5.78
CA SER A 138 5.28 12.54 -7.02
C SER A 138 3.80 12.76 -7.33
N GLU A 139 2.93 12.57 -6.34
CA GLU A 139 1.50 12.87 -6.46
C GLU A 139 1.27 14.34 -6.83
N SER A 140 1.88 15.28 -6.08
CA SER A 140 1.70 16.71 -6.34
C SER A 140 2.18 17.14 -7.72
N GLU A 141 3.30 16.59 -8.20
CA GLU A 141 3.84 16.90 -9.53
C GLU A 141 2.97 16.33 -10.64
N LEU A 142 2.48 15.09 -10.50
CA LEU A 142 1.52 14.49 -11.42
C LEU A 142 0.21 15.28 -11.45
N PHE A 143 -0.33 15.64 -10.28
CA PHE A 143 -1.56 16.42 -10.21
C PHE A 143 -1.41 17.80 -10.86
N LYS A 144 -0.26 18.48 -10.70
CA LYS A 144 0.02 19.74 -11.43
C LYS A 144 -0.02 19.56 -12.95
N LEU A 145 0.54 18.47 -13.46
CA LEU A 145 0.50 18.17 -14.90
C LEU A 145 -0.93 17.89 -15.37
N MET A 146 -1.75 17.20 -14.55
CA MET A 146 -3.20 17.03 -14.82
C MET A 146 -3.91 18.38 -14.88
N ILE A 147 -3.67 19.28 -13.91
CA ILE A 147 -4.31 20.61 -13.87
C ILE A 147 -3.95 21.45 -15.10
N LYS A 148 -2.68 21.40 -15.53
CA LYS A 148 -2.19 22.13 -16.69
C LYS A 148 -2.49 21.43 -18.03
N GLU A 149 -3.07 20.23 -18.00
CA GLU A 149 -3.36 19.41 -19.18
C GLU A 149 -2.09 19.14 -20.03
N GLU A 150 -0.92 19.00 -19.39
CA GLU A 150 0.38 18.78 -20.04
C GLU A 150 0.56 17.32 -20.45
N ALA A 151 -0.26 16.86 -21.39
CA ALA A 151 -0.44 15.45 -21.71
C ALA A 151 0.84 14.72 -22.13
N ALA A 152 1.71 15.38 -22.90
CA ALA A 152 2.96 14.80 -23.38
C ALA A 152 3.94 14.53 -22.21
N GLU A 153 4.08 15.50 -21.30
CA GLU A 153 4.97 15.37 -20.14
C GLU A 153 4.42 14.35 -19.14
N PHE A 154 3.11 14.39 -18.85
CA PHE A 154 2.44 13.44 -17.97
C PHE A 154 2.63 11.99 -18.43
N ARG A 155 2.33 11.72 -19.71
CA ARG A 155 2.50 10.40 -20.32
C ARG A 155 3.96 9.95 -20.29
N ALA A 156 4.90 10.79 -20.75
CA ALA A 156 6.32 10.44 -20.78
C ALA A 156 6.85 10.07 -19.39
N ARG A 157 6.43 10.80 -18.35
CA ARG A 157 6.80 10.52 -16.96
C ARG A 157 6.28 9.16 -16.48
N LEU A 158 5.01 8.85 -16.73
CA LEU A 158 4.39 7.58 -16.31
C LEU A 158 4.97 6.38 -17.06
N TYR A 159 5.23 6.50 -18.35
CA TYR A 159 5.87 5.43 -19.13
C TYR A 159 7.32 5.18 -18.70
N LYS A 160 8.08 6.24 -18.37
CA LYS A 160 9.40 6.08 -17.77
C LYS A 160 9.32 5.34 -16.43
N ALA A 161 8.33 5.65 -15.60
CA ALA A 161 8.12 4.96 -14.33
C ALA A 161 7.71 3.50 -14.53
N ARG A 162 6.82 3.23 -15.49
CA ARG A 162 6.44 1.88 -15.92
C ARG A 162 7.65 1.04 -16.28
N ASP A 163 8.46 1.55 -17.21
CA ASP A 163 9.57 0.80 -17.80
C ASP A 163 10.66 0.51 -16.76
N PHE A 164 10.81 1.39 -15.76
CA PHE A 164 11.71 1.15 -14.63
C PHE A 164 11.17 0.08 -13.66
N VAL A 165 9.91 0.20 -13.24
CA VAL A 165 9.34 -0.67 -12.20
C VAL A 165 8.98 -2.05 -12.73
N PHE A 166 8.46 -2.14 -13.96
CA PHE A 166 7.88 -3.34 -14.54
C PHE A 166 8.66 -3.86 -15.75
N ASP A 167 10.00 -3.75 -15.73
CA ASP A 167 10.86 -4.38 -16.73
C ASP A 167 10.59 -5.89 -16.83
N LYS A 168 10.73 -6.45 -18.04
CA LYS A 168 10.34 -7.82 -18.43
C LYS A 168 11.06 -8.94 -17.65
N GLN A 169 12.06 -8.59 -16.85
CA GLN A 169 12.80 -9.53 -16.01
C GLN A 169 12.08 -9.82 -14.69
N ASN A 170 11.13 -8.98 -14.28
CA ASN A 170 10.36 -9.19 -13.06
C ASN A 170 9.33 -10.32 -13.28
N LYS A 171 9.24 -11.25 -12.34
CA LYS A 171 8.17 -12.27 -12.35
C LYS A 171 6.84 -11.57 -12.09
N GLN A 172 5.89 -11.73 -13.01
CA GLN A 172 4.57 -11.12 -12.87
C GLN A 172 3.86 -11.61 -11.61
N ILE A 173 3.35 -10.67 -10.81
CA ILE A 173 2.42 -10.95 -9.72
C ILE A 173 1.03 -10.94 -10.34
N MET A 174 0.72 -11.98 -11.11
CA MET A 174 -0.56 -12.09 -11.79
C MET A 174 -1.67 -12.29 -10.75
N LEU A 175 -2.32 -11.19 -10.36
CA LEU A 175 -3.66 -11.26 -9.78
C LEU A 175 -4.59 -11.71 -10.91
N SER A 176 -5.23 -12.87 -10.78
CA SER A 176 -6.14 -13.34 -11.82
C SER A 176 -7.33 -12.41 -11.93
N ASN A 177 -7.62 -11.95 -13.15
CA ASN A 177 -8.74 -11.04 -13.41
C ASN A 177 -10.08 -11.61 -12.91
N GLU A 178 -10.22 -12.94 -12.89
CA GLU A 178 -11.42 -13.60 -12.33
C GLU A 178 -11.57 -13.34 -10.82
N ILE A 179 -10.49 -13.47 -10.03
CA ILE A 179 -10.53 -13.19 -8.59
C ILE A 179 -10.83 -11.71 -8.35
N ILE A 180 -10.23 -10.81 -9.13
CA ILE A 180 -10.42 -9.37 -8.95
C ILE A 180 -11.88 -8.95 -9.19
N GLN A 181 -12.57 -9.56 -10.16
CA GLN A 181 -13.95 -9.20 -10.51
C GLN A 181 -15.00 -9.77 -9.54
N GLU A 182 -14.75 -10.92 -8.92
CA GLU A 182 -15.72 -11.59 -8.02
C GLU A 182 -15.98 -10.81 -6.71
N PHE A 183 -15.03 -9.99 -6.26
CA PHE A 183 -15.14 -9.22 -5.01
C PHE A 183 -15.76 -7.83 -5.19
N SER A 184 -16.52 -7.63 -6.27
CA SER A 184 -17.17 -6.34 -6.51
C SER A 184 -18.24 -6.02 -5.48
N LEU A 185 -18.12 -4.84 -4.87
CA LEU A 185 -19.12 -4.26 -3.96
C LEU A 185 -20.25 -3.55 -4.71
N ALA A 186 -20.06 -3.26 -5.99
CA ALA A 186 -21.05 -2.61 -6.83
C ALA A 186 -22.16 -3.60 -7.24
N THR A 187 -23.42 -3.17 -7.15
CA THR A 187 -24.59 -4.00 -7.48
C THR A 187 -24.85 -4.12 -8.99
N ASP A 188 -24.29 -3.22 -9.81
CA ASP A 188 -24.45 -3.23 -11.27
C ASP A 188 -23.08 -3.23 -11.97
N ALA A 189 -22.68 -4.39 -12.50
CA ALA A 189 -21.43 -4.58 -13.24
C ALA A 189 -21.38 -3.87 -14.63
N GLY A 190 -22.44 -3.13 -14.99
CA GLY A 190 -22.67 -2.62 -16.35
C GLY A 190 -22.21 -1.18 -16.62
N LEU A 191 -21.88 -0.39 -15.60
CA LEU A 191 -21.53 1.03 -15.73
C LEU A 191 -20.16 1.30 -15.08
N ARG A 192 -19.10 0.70 -15.64
CA ARG A 192 -17.73 1.10 -15.27
C ARG A 192 -17.44 2.45 -15.92
N LYS A 193 -17.20 3.48 -15.09
CA LYS A 193 -16.62 4.72 -15.57
C LYS A 193 -15.10 4.66 -15.45
N PRO A 194 -14.35 5.21 -16.42
CA PRO A 194 -12.89 5.34 -16.30
C PRO A 194 -12.47 6.07 -15.02
N ASN A 195 -11.30 5.69 -14.49
CA ASN A 195 -10.73 6.27 -13.27
C ASN A 195 -9.28 6.71 -13.55
N SER A 196 -8.90 7.90 -13.05
CA SER A 196 -7.54 8.44 -13.20
C SER A 196 -6.48 7.55 -12.55
N HIS A 197 -6.88 6.79 -11.53
CA HIS A 197 -6.02 5.98 -10.68
C HIS A 197 -4.81 6.75 -10.16
N LEU A 198 -4.96 8.05 -9.86
CA LEU A 198 -3.88 8.94 -9.41
C LEU A 198 -3.08 8.34 -8.25
N SER A 199 -3.76 7.64 -7.34
CA SER A 199 -3.12 6.93 -6.22
C SER A 199 -2.11 5.84 -6.63
N LEU A 200 -2.33 5.14 -7.76
CA LEU A 200 -1.40 4.13 -8.27
C LEU A 200 -0.33 4.78 -9.16
N LEU A 201 -0.72 5.76 -9.97
CA LEU A 201 0.21 6.54 -10.79
C LEU A 201 1.30 7.21 -9.93
N SER A 202 0.88 7.82 -8.83
CA SER A 202 1.78 8.46 -7.86
C SER A 202 2.73 7.49 -7.18
N MET A 203 2.24 6.28 -6.86
CA MET A 203 3.08 5.24 -6.24
C MET A 203 4.19 4.79 -7.19
N VAL A 204 3.84 4.47 -8.44
CA VAL A 204 4.79 3.95 -9.42
C VAL A 204 5.80 5.03 -9.82
N ASP A 205 5.36 6.29 -9.96
CA ASP A 205 6.29 7.41 -10.12
C ASP A 205 7.23 7.53 -8.92
N ALA A 206 6.73 7.47 -7.69
CA ALA A 206 7.56 7.57 -6.48
C ALA A 206 8.62 6.46 -6.41
N TRP A 207 8.27 5.21 -6.74
CA TRP A 207 9.25 4.12 -6.84
C TRP A 207 10.34 4.41 -7.88
N SER A 208 9.96 4.92 -9.05
CA SER A 208 10.90 5.33 -10.09
C SER A 208 11.83 6.46 -9.63
N GLN A 209 11.31 7.51 -8.98
CA GLN A 209 12.11 8.61 -8.46
C GLN A 209 13.08 8.16 -7.35
N LEU A 210 12.69 7.18 -6.53
CA LEU A 210 13.53 6.64 -5.46
C LEU A 210 14.53 5.57 -5.93
N GLY A 211 14.42 5.11 -7.18
CA GLY A 211 15.17 3.96 -7.67
C GLY A 211 14.82 2.66 -6.92
N ILE A 212 13.59 2.52 -6.45
CA ILE A 212 13.10 1.34 -5.73
C ILE A 212 12.41 0.41 -6.71
N ASN A 213 12.90 -0.83 -6.81
CA ASN A 213 12.18 -1.91 -7.46
C ASN A 213 11.38 -2.67 -6.38
N PRO A 214 10.03 -2.63 -6.39
CA PRO A 214 9.19 -3.22 -5.36
C PRO A 214 9.26 -4.76 -5.33
N TYR A 215 9.68 -5.42 -6.41
CA TYR A 215 9.83 -6.88 -6.45
C TYR A 215 10.99 -7.38 -5.57
N HIS A 216 12.03 -6.56 -5.39
CA HIS A 216 13.13 -6.89 -4.46
C HIS A 216 12.67 -6.88 -3.00
N ASN A 217 11.60 -6.14 -2.71
CA ASN A 217 11.05 -5.99 -1.36
C ASN A 217 10.10 -7.13 -0.97
N LEU A 218 9.81 -8.08 -1.87
CA LEU A 218 8.93 -9.23 -1.61
C LEU A 218 9.45 -10.17 -0.50
N ILE A 219 10.71 -10.05 -0.12
CA ILE A 219 11.29 -10.75 1.03
C ILE A 219 10.58 -10.36 2.35
N CYS A 220 10.06 -9.13 2.44
CA CYS A 220 9.24 -8.65 3.55
C CYS A 220 7.84 -8.23 3.07
N GLU A 221 7.28 -8.97 2.12
CA GLU A 221 5.93 -8.69 1.65
C GLU A 221 4.90 -8.85 2.77
N THR A 222 3.84 -8.06 2.64
CA THR A 222 2.61 -8.23 3.41
C THR A 222 1.46 -8.36 2.43
N PRO A 223 0.33 -8.97 2.83
CA PRO A 223 -0.81 -9.10 1.93
C PRO A 223 -1.30 -7.75 1.33
N PRO A 224 -1.39 -6.64 2.09
CA PRO A 224 -1.70 -5.31 1.52
C PRO A 224 -0.69 -4.82 0.48
N PHE A 225 0.61 -5.04 0.70
CA PHE A 225 1.64 -4.67 -0.26
C PHE A 225 1.50 -5.44 -1.56
N LYS A 226 1.36 -6.77 -1.48
CA LYS A 226 1.23 -7.65 -2.63
C LYS A 226 0.00 -7.31 -3.47
N LEU A 227 -1.14 -7.02 -2.81
CA LEU A 227 -2.35 -6.51 -3.47
C LEU A 227 -2.10 -5.18 -4.19
N ARG A 228 -1.48 -4.22 -3.51
CA ARG A 228 -1.20 -2.88 -4.07
C ARG A 228 -0.26 -2.95 -5.27
N LEU A 229 0.79 -3.78 -5.18
CA LEU A 229 1.73 -4.02 -6.27
C LEU A 229 1.04 -4.73 -7.44
N GLY A 230 0.21 -5.75 -7.17
CA GLY A 230 -0.52 -6.47 -8.23
C GLY A 230 -1.50 -5.60 -9.00
N ILE A 231 -2.27 -4.71 -8.35
CA ILE A 231 -3.16 -3.79 -9.08
C ILE A 231 -2.40 -2.70 -9.83
N ALA A 232 -1.21 -2.32 -9.36
CA ALA A 232 -0.34 -1.42 -10.11
C ALA A 232 0.26 -2.12 -11.33
N GLU A 233 0.71 -3.37 -11.19
CA GLU A 233 1.16 -4.19 -12.32
C GLU A 233 0.03 -4.34 -13.36
N LEU A 234 -1.19 -4.66 -12.93
CA LEU A 234 -2.36 -4.77 -13.81
C LEU A 234 -2.63 -3.47 -14.59
N LEU A 235 -2.57 -2.32 -13.91
CA LEU A 235 -2.75 -1.00 -14.55
C LEU A 235 -1.64 -0.72 -15.56
N PHE A 236 -0.39 -0.90 -15.17
CA PHE A 236 0.77 -0.44 -15.93
C PHE A 236 1.21 -1.40 -17.03
N GLN A 237 0.88 -2.69 -16.94
CA GLN A 237 1.15 -3.69 -17.98
C GLN A 237 0.03 -3.81 -19.01
N ASN A 238 -1.12 -3.17 -18.79
CA ASN A 238 -2.19 -3.06 -19.76
C ASN A 238 -2.17 -1.67 -20.41
N GLU A 239 -1.69 -1.59 -21.65
CA GLU A 239 -1.51 -0.33 -22.38
C GLU A 239 -2.82 0.43 -22.56
N ASP A 240 -3.91 -0.25 -22.93
CA ASP A 240 -5.22 0.37 -23.11
C ASP A 240 -5.75 0.96 -21.79
N LEU A 241 -5.58 0.22 -20.69
CA LEU A 241 -6.00 0.66 -19.36
C LEU A 241 -5.17 1.84 -18.84
N LEU A 242 -3.86 1.82 -19.08
CA LEU A 242 -2.97 2.92 -18.69
C LEU A 242 -3.31 4.18 -19.47
N GLU A 243 -3.52 4.09 -20.79
CA GLU A 243 -3.94 5.23 -21.60
C GLU A 243 -5.33 5.75 -21.22
N GLU A 244 -6.30 4.87 -20.93
CA GLU A 244 -7.61 5.27 -20.40
C GLU A 244 -7.46 6.08 -19.10
N SER A 245 -6.65 5.62 -18.15
CA SER A 245 -6.39 6.35 -16.90
C SER A 245 -5.66 7.67 -17.13
N ILE A 246 -4.72 7.74 -18.07
CA ILE A 246 -4.00 8.97 -18.43
C ILE A 246 -4.96 10.02 -18.99
N GLU A 247 -5.77 9.65 -19.99
CA GLU A 247 -6.74 10.54 -20.61
C GLU A 247 -7.79 11.00 -19.60
N THR A 248 -8.26 10.08 -18.74
CA THR A 248 -9.19 10.37 -17.66
C THR A 248 -8.60 11.35 -16.65
N ALA A 249 -7.35 11.16 -16.24
CA ALA A 249 -6.65 12.05 -15.31
C ALA A 249 -6.49 13.48 -15.84
N LEU A 250 -6.24 13.63 -17.14
CA LEU A 250 -6.07 14.93 -17.79
C LEU A 250 -7.40 15.64 -17.99
N PHE A 251 -8.41 14.93 -18.50
CA PHE A 251 -9.58 15.58 -19.13
C PHE A 251 -10.92 15.32 -18.45
N ASP A 252 -11.08 14.26 -17.64
CA ASP A 252 -12.34 14.01 -16.93
C ASP A 252 -12.43 14.86 -15.65
N LYS A 253 -13.19 15.94 -15.72
CA LYS A 253 -13.39 16.87 -14.60
C LYS A 253 -14.16 16.27 -13.42
N SER A 254 -14.91 15.19 -13.64
CA SER A 254 -15.71 14.58 -12.58
C SER A 254 -14.86 13.81 -11.57
N ILE A 255 -13.88 13.04 -12.03
CA ILE A 255 -12.93 12.34 -11.14
C ILE A 255 -11.86 13.30 -10.59
N ARG A 256 -11.54 14.39 -11.31
CA ARG A 256 -10.56 15.38 -10.84
C ARG A 256 -10.98 16.10 -9.55
N ALA A 257 -12.28 16.17 -9.26
CA ALA A 257 -12.77 16.63 -7.97
C ALA A 257 -12.34 15.66 -6.84
N ASP A 258 -12.50 14.35 -7.07
CA ASP A 258 -12.07 13.32 -6.13
C ASP A 258 -10.53 13.28 -6.02
N ASP A 259 -9.81 13.48 -7.13
CA ASP A 259 -8.35 13.58 -7.13
C ASP A 259 -7.84 14.80 -6.33
N LEU A 260 -8.61 15.89 -6.26
CA LEU A 260 -8.29 17.04 -5.40
C LEU A 260 -8.40 16.68 -3.90
N GLU A 261 -9.42 15.92 -3.52
CA GLU A 261 -9.56 15.40 -2.15
C GLU A 261 -8.41 14.44 -1.82
N PHE A 262 -8.03 13.59 -2.78
CA PHE A 262 -6.86 12.72 -2.64
C PHE A 262 -5.55 13.51 -2.48
N HIS A 263 -5.33 14.52 -3.33
CA HIS A 263 -4.18 15.42 -3.23
C HIS A 263 -4.09 16.06 -1.83
N SER A 264 -5.20 16.59 -1.34
CA SER A 264 -5.28 17.24 -0.03
C SER A 264 -4.97 16.24 1.10
N ALA A 265 -5.56 15.05 1.08
CA ALA A 265 -5.32 14.00 2.06
C ALA A 265 -3.84 13.55 2.08
N VAL A 266 -3.23 13.35 0.91
CA VAL A 266 -1.81 12.99 0.80
C VAL A 266 -0.90 14.03 1.46
N ARG A 267 -1.21 15.33 1.29
CA ARG A 267 -0.45 16.43 1.91
C ARG A 267 -0.63 16.47 3.42
N GLU A 268 -1.83 16.22 3.92
CA GLU A 268 -2.14 16.18 5.36
C GLU A 268 -1.40 15.04 6.05
N TRP A 269 -1.54 13.81 5.56
CA TRP A 269 -0.84 12.65 6.10
C TRP A 269 0.68 12.82 6.05
N SER A 270 1.21 13.35 4.94
CA SER A 270 2.65 13.57 4.77
C SER A 270 3.18 14.58 5.80
N SER A 271 2.38 15.60 6.12
CA SER A 271 2.71 16.60 7.14
C SER A 271 2.68 16.00 8.55
N LEU A 272 1.62 15.25 8.90
CA LEU A 272 1.50 14.59 10.20
C LEU A 272 2.68 13.65 10.47
N ILE A 273 3.05 12.85 9.47
CA ILE A 273 4.21 11.94 9.54
C ILE A 273 5.52 12.73 9.62
N GLY A 274 5.67 13.78 8.79
CA GLY A 274 6.87 14.62 8.74
C GLY A 274 7.15 15.37 10.05
N TYR A 275 6.10 15.77 10.77
CA TYR A 275 6.21 16.42 12.08
C TYR A 275 6.34 15.43 13.24
N GLY A 276 6.14 14.13 12.98
CA GLY A 276 6.09 13.11 14.03
C GLY A 276 4.90 13.27 14.98
N ASP A 277 3.79 13.85 14.52
CA ASP A 277 2.61 14.11 15.34
C ASP A 277 1.74 12.87 15.51
N MET A 278 2.10 12.02 16.48
CA MET A 278 1.34 10.81 16.81
C MET A 278 -0.10 11.10 17.27
N ASN A 279 -0.35 12.24 17.91
CA ASN A 279 -1.69 12.59 18.40
C ASN A 279 -2.58 13.05 17.25
N GLY A 280 -2.06 13.93 16.39
CA GLY A 280 -2.73 14.36 15.17
C GLY A 280 -3.00 13.19 14.23
N TYR A 281 -2.01 12.30 14.04
CA TYR A 281 -2.19 11.05 13.28
C TYR A 281 -3.38 10.24 13.82
N LYS A 282 -3.43 10.00 15.13
CA LYS A 282 -4.50 9.23 15.76
C LYS A 282 -5.87 9.90 15.57
N GLN A 283 -5.98 11.20 15.80
CA GLN A 283 -7.24 11.93 15.65
C GLN A 283 -7.75 11.88 14.21
N HIS A 284 -6.84 12.10 13.25
CA HIS A 284 -7.15 12.09 11.83
C HIS A 284 -7.57 10.69 11.36
N PHE A 285 -6.84 9.64 11.78
CA PHE A 285 -7.21 8.25 11.53
C PHE A 285 -8.60 7.89 12.09
N ASP A 286 -8.84 8.24 13.36
CA ASP A 286 -10.08 7.88 14.06
C ASP A 286 -11.30 8.62 13.47
N ALA A 287 -11.11 9.83 12.93
CA ALA A 287 -12.16 10.56 12.20
C ALA A 287 -12.57 9.85 10.91
N THR A 288 -11.61 9.42 10.09
CA THR A 288 -11.87 8.62 8.89
C THR A 288 -12.44 7.24 9.23
N LYS A 289 -11.95 6.61 10.29
CA LYS A 289 -12.52 5.36 10.80
C LYS A 289 -13.99 5.51 11.20
N LEU A 290 -14.37 6.62 11.84
CA LEU A 290 -15.73 6.89 12.27
C LEU A 290 -16.70 6.98 11.10
N PHE A 291 -16.27 7.56 9.97
CA PHE A 291 -17.06 7.62 8.74
C PHE A 291 -17.40 6.23 8.19
N PHE A 292 -16.44 5.30 8.19
CA PHE A 292 -16.65 3.93 7.72
C PHE A 292 -17.28 2.98 8.76
N LYS A 293 -17.60 3.44 9.98
CA LYS A 293 -17.87 2.57 11.16
C LYS A 293 -18.81 1.39 10.89
N ASP A 294 -19.88 1.60 10.12
CA ASP A 294 -20.92 0.60 9.86
C ASP A 294 -20.55 -0.39 8.74
N LYS A 295 -19.41 -0.16 8.07
CA LYS A 295 -18.91 -0.93 6.92
C LYS A 295 -17.59 -1.64 7.22
N LEU A 296 -16.86 -1.23 8.25
CA LEU A 296 -15.54 -1.79 8.60
C LEU A 296 -15.58 -3.31 8.84
N ASN A 297 -16.59 -3.81 9.56
CA ASN A 297 -16.70 -5.25 9.84
C ASN A 297 -16.91 -6.06 8.56
N HIS A 298 -17.80 -5.60 7.69
CA HIS A 298 -18.08 -6.25 6.41
C HIS A 298 -16.86 -6.20 5.48
N GLY A 299 -16.25 -5.02 5.31
CA GLY A 299 -15.06 -4.86 4.48
C GLY A 299 -13.87 -5.68 4.98
N LYS A 300 -13.69 -5.78 6.30
CA LYS A 300 -12.66 -6.65 6.90
C LYS A 300 -12.88 -8.12 6.56
N LEU A 301 -14.11 -8.61 6.62
CA LEU A 301 -14.44 -10.01 6.29
C LEU A 301 -14.21 -10.30 4.81
N GLN A 302 -14.70 -9.45 3.91
CA GLN A 302 -14.50 -9.62 2.47
C GLN A 302 -13.03 -9.52 2.07
N SER A 303 -12.29 -8.57 2.63
CA SER A 303 -10.86 -8.49 2.43
C SER A 303 -10.15 -9.75 2.94
N THR A 304 -10.65 -10.44 3.97
CA THR A 304 -10.00 -11.66 4.50
C THR A 304 -10.23 -12.82 3.54
N GLU A 305 -11.44 -12.92 2.99
CA GLU A 305 -11.76 -13.91 1.97
C GLU A 305 -10.96 -13.68 0.68
N LEU A 306 -10.78 -12.42 0.25
CA LEU A 306 -9.92 -12.06 -0.88
C LEU A 306 -8.49 -12.58 -0.66
N LEU A 307 -7.89 -12.27 0.49
CA LEU A 307 -6.53 -12.71 0.82
C LEU A 307 -6.41 -14.23 0.86
N ARG A 308 -7.38 -14.91 1.50
CA ARG A 308 -7.41 -16.37 1.58
C ARG A 308 -7.39 -17.02 0.19
N ARG A 309 -8.11 -16.45 -0.79
CA ARG A 309 -8.13 -16.99 -2.15
C ARG A 309 -6.85 -16.72 -2.93
N LEU A 310 -6.19 -15.58 -2.68
CA LEU A 310 -4.91 -15.25 -3.30
C LEU A 310 -3.75 -16.08 -2.76
N ASP A 311 -3.83 -16.57 -1.52
CA ASP A 311 -2.83 -17.49 -0.96
C ASP A 311 -3.05 -18.96 -1.40
N LEU A 312 -4.24 -19.27 -1.94
CA LEU A 312 -4.59 -20.59 -2.48
C LEU A 312 -4.46 -20.72 -4.01
N ALA A 313 -4.20 -19.60 -4.70
CA ALA A 313 -4.00 -19.51 -6.14
C ALA A 313 -2.51 -19.54 -6.50
#